data_AF-A0A914V250-F1
#
_entry.id   AF-A0A914V250-F1
#
_cell.length_a   1.000
_cell.length_b   1.000
_cell.length_c   1.000
_cell.angle_alpha   90.00
_cell.angle_beta   90.00
_cell.angle_gamma   90.00
#
_symmetry.space_group_name_H-M   'P 1'
#
loop_
_entity.id
_entity.type
_entity.pdbx_description
1 polymer ?
#
loop_
_entity_poly.entity_id
_entity_poly.type
_entity_poly.pdbx_seq_one_letter_code
_entity_poly.pdbx_strand_id
1 'polypeptide(L)'
;MTDALSALLEEMNIVAGQMEPLREDQIKNSAGGFVWRVSDVTRIRRFLILGTSGGSYYATEEAMNLEIAKDLTDIIEKGQGALLLKEIVD
;
A
#
# COMPACT_ATOMS: atom_id res chain seq x y z
N MET A 1 14.79 10.97 -26.31
CA MET A 1 15.73 11.48 -25.28
C MET A 1 15.68 10.63 -24.00
N THR A 2 14.55 10.00 -23.67
CA THR A 2 14.35 9.12 -22.50
C THR A 2 14.95 7.71 -22.64
N ASP A 3 14.97 7.10 -23.84
CA ASP A 3 15.47 5.73 -24.00
C ASP A 3 16.99 5.58 -23.81
N ALA A 4 17.78 6.51 -24.33
CA ALA A 4 19.24 6.43 -24.24
C ALA A 4 19.76 6.63 -22.81
N LEU A 5 19.09 7.47 -22.00
CA LEU A 5 19.43 7.67 -20.60
C LEU A 5 19.09 6.42 -19.77
N SER A 6 17.94 5.80 -20.04
CA SER A 6 17.51 4.58 -19.33
C SER A 6 18.46 3.41 -19.60
N ALA A 7 18.88 3.23 -20.86
CA ALA A 7 19.86 2.20 -21.23
C ALA A 7 21.23 2.40 -20.56
N LEU A 8 21.69 3.65 -20.43
CA LEU A 8 22.95 3.97 -19.78
C LEU A 8 22.91 3.74 -18.26
N LEU A 9 21.77 3.98 -17.62
CA LEU A 9 21.56 3.70 -16.19
C LEU A 9 21.53 2.19 -15.91
N GLU A 10 20.97 1.38 -16.81
CA GLU A 10 21.04 -0.09 -16.73
C GLU A 10 22.48 -0.61 -16.85
N GLU A 11 23.26 -0.10 -17.82
CA GLU A 11 24.69 -0.46 -17.95
C GLU A 11 25.52 -0.06 -16.73
N MET A 12 25.16 1.04 -16.07
CA MET A 12 25.83 1.52 -14.85
C MET A 12 25.30 0.85 -13.56
N ASN A 13 24.32 -0.05 -13.65
CA ASN A 13 23.62 -0.65 -12.50
C ASN A 13 23.12 0.41 -11.48
N ILE A 14 22.69 1.57 -11.98
CA ILE A 14 22.14 2.62 -11.13
C ILE A 14 20.69 2.26 -10.84
N VAL A 15 20.45 1.74 -9.64
CA VAL A 15 19.09 1.48 -9.16
C VAL A 15 18.40 2.81 -8.88
N ALA A 16 17.24 3.01 -9.48
CA ALA A 16 16.40 4.18 -9.23
C ALA A 16 16.14 4.35 -7.72
N GLY A 17 16.31 5.57 -7.22
CA GLY A 17 16.00 5.88 -5.82
C GLY A 17 14.50 5.74 -5.53
N GLN A 18 14.11 5.64 -4.26
CA GLN A 18 12.70 5.47 -3.88
C GLN A 18 11.76 6.59 -4.38
N MET A 19 12.31 7.75 -4.75
CA MET A 19 11.56 8.89 -5.27
C MET A 19 11.18 8.76 -6.75
N GLU A 20 11.62 7.69 -7.41
CA GLU A 20 11.29 7.35 -8.79
C GLU A 20 10.54 6.01 -8.81
N PRO A 21 9.46 5.88 -9.61
CA PRO A 21 8.76 4.61 -9.72
C PRO A 21 9.61 3.62 -10.50
N LEU A 22 9.82 2.44 -9.92
CA LEU A 22 10.45 1.31 -10.59
C LEU A 22 9.48 0.60 -11.55
N ARG A 23 8.17 0.61 -11.23
CA ARG A 23 7.09 -0.02 -12.00
C ARG A 23 5.81 0.81 -11.93
N GLU A 24 4.97 0.67 -12.94
CA GLU A 24 3.68 1.38 -13.04
C GLU A 24 2.67 0.98 -11.95
N ASP A 25 2.83 -0.19 -11.33
CA ASP A 25 1.94 -0.70 -10.28
C ASP A 25 2.29 -0.22 -8.86
N GLN A 26 3.30 0.64 -8.74
CA GLN A 26 3.64 1.28 -7.46
C GLN A 26 2.73 2.48 -7.17
N ILE A 27 2.51 2.72 -5.88
CA ILE A 27 1.78 3.85 -5.32
C ILE A 27 2.72 4.72 -4.48
N LYS A 28 2.38 6.01 -4.31
CA LYS A 28 3.10 6.89 -3.38
C LYS A 28 2.71 6.57 -1.94
N ASN A 29 3.69 6.44 -1.06
CA ASN A 29 3.49 6.42 0.38
C ASN A 29 3.36 7.85 0.94
N SER A 30 3.10 7.97 2.25
CA SER A 30 2.92 9.27 2.93
C SER A 30 4.20 10.14 2.98
N ALA A 31 5.38 9.56 2.76
CA ALA A 31 6.65 10.29 2.65
C ALA A 31 6.97 10.72 1.21
N GLY A 32 6.13 10.36 0.23
CA GLY A 32 6.28 10.71 -1.18
C GLY A 32 7.09 9.71 -2.02
N GLY A 33 7.65 8.66 -1.42
CA GLY A 33 8.36 7.59 -2.12
C GLY A 33 7.40 6.53 -2.69
N PHE A 34 7.87 5.78 -3.69
CA PHE A 34 7.09 4.74 -4.37
C PHE A 34 7.23 3.38 -3.69
N VAL A 35 6.09 2.73 -3.42
CA VAL A 35 5.96 1.42 -2.77
C VAL A 35 4.84 0.61 -3.41
N TRP A 36 4.74 -0.68 -3.12
CA TRP A 36 3.56 -1.46 -3.53
C TRP A 36 2.47 -1.40 -2.48
N ARG A 37 1.22 -1.36 -2.94
CA ARG A 37 0.06 -1.58 -2.07
C ARG A 37 0.11 -3.01 -1.52
N VAL A 38 -0.13 -3.14 -0.22
CA VAL A 38 -0.25 -4.47 0.40
C VAL A 38 -1.50 -5.19 -0.10
N SER A 39 -1.50 -6.52 -0.05
CA SER A 39 -2.69 -7.29 -0.39
C SER A 39 -3.83 -7.03 0.59
N ASP A 40 -5.06 -7.28 0.15
CA ASP A 40 -6.28 -7.11 0.95
C ASP A 40 -6.21 -7.93 2.25
N VAL A 41 -5.76 -9.18 2.20
CA VAL A 41 -5.54 -10.03 3.39
C VAL A 41 -4.50 -9.42 4.34
N THR A 42 -3.40 -8.88 3.81
CA THR A 42 -2.37 -8.23 4.64
C THR A 42 -2.95 -6.98 5.32
N ARG A 43 -3.80 -6.23 4.62
CA ARG A 43 -4.45 -5.03 5.14
C ARG A 43 -5.42 -5.36 6.27
N ILE A 44 -6.26 -6.38 6.09
CA ILE A 44 -7.17 -6.90 7.12
C ILE A 44 -6.38 -7.28 8.38
N ARG A 45 -5.34 -8.12 8.23
CA ARG A 45 -4.51 -8.56 9.37
C ARG A 45 -3.85 -7.40 10.11
N ARG A 46 -3.29 -6.42 9.39
CA ARG A 46 -2.68 -5.23 10.01
C ARG A 46 -3.70 -4.46 10.85
N PHE A 47 -4.91 -4.30 10.34
CA PHE A 47 -5.98 -3.65 11.10
C PHE A 47 -6.39 -4.44 12.33
N LEU A 48 -6.60 -5.76 12.21
CA LEU A 48 -6.98 -6.60 13.34
C LEU A 48 -5.92 -6.64 14.46
N ILE A 49 -4.63 -6.59 14.09
CA ILE A 49 -3.51 -6.65 15.04
C ILE A 49 -3.19 -5.29 15.66
N LEU A 50 -3.07 -4.25 14.83
CA LEU A 50 -2.59 -2.93 15.28
C LEU A 50 -3.73 -1.97 15.62
N GLY A 51 -4.91 -2.18 15.03
CA GLY A 51 -5.98 -1.20 15.04
C GLY A 51 -5.56 0.11 14.35
N THR A 52 -6.24 1.19 14.72
CA THR A 52 -6.01 2.55 14.24
C THR A 52 -5.81 3.56 15.37
N SER A 53 -5.91 3.12 16.63
CA SER A 53 -5.87 4.01 17.80
C SER A 53 -4.55 4.76 17.89
N GLY A 54 -4.62 6.07 18.16
CA GLY A 54 -3.47 6.98 18.17
C GLY A 54 -2.99 7.38 16.78
N GLY A 55 -3.55 6.79 15.71
CA GLY A 55 -3.13 7.02 14.33
C GLY A 55 -1.72 6.49 14.05
N SER A 56 -1.06 7.13 13.09
CA SER A 56 0.36 6.89 12.78
C SER A 56 1.10 8.22 12.78
N TYR A 57 2.43 8.16 12.66
CA TYR A 57 3.24 9.35 12.46
C TYR A 57 2.76 10.22 11.28
N TYR A 58 2.14 9.61 10.26
CA TYR A 58 1.75 10.29 9.02
C TYR A 58 0.25 10.55 8.88
N ALA A 59 -0.60 10.03 9.77
CA ALA A 59 -2.05 10.12 9.63
C ALA A 59 -2.73 10.11 11.00
N THR A 60 -3.81 10.90 11.13
CA THR A 60 -4.64 10.91 12.34
C THR A 60 -5.44 9.61 12.47
N GLU A 61 -5.83 9.28 13.70
CA GLU A 61 -6.73 8.15 13.98
C GLU A 61 -8.02 8.24 13.15
N GLU A 62 -8.64 9.42 13.06
CA GLU A 62 -9.86 9.64 12.28
C GLU A 62 -9.65 9.34 10.78
N ALA A 63 -8.56 9.82 10.20
CA ALA A 63 -8.26 9.56 8.80
C ALA A 63 -8.06 8.06 8.54
N MET A 64 -7.36 7.36 9.44
CA MET A 64 -7.15 5.93 9.34
C MET A 64 -8.44 5.13 9.54
N ASN A 65 -9.35 5.57 10.43
CA ASN A 65 -10.66 4.95 10.62
C ASN A 65 -11.50 5.00 9.33
N LEU A 66 -11.52 6.15 8.66
CA LEU A 66 -12.22 6.29 7.39
C LEU A 66 -11.57 5.47 6.28
N GLU A 67 -10.23 5.46 6.21
CA GLU A 67 -9.49 4.68 5.22
C GLU A 67 -9.78 3.18 5.37
N ILE A 68 -9.67 2.63 6.60
CA ILE A 68 -9.89 1.21 6.80
C ILE A 68 -11.35 0.81 6.57
N ALA A 69 -12.32 1.66 6.96
CA ALA A 69 -13.73 1.40 6.69
C ALA A 69 -14.00 1.31 5.18
N LYS A 70 -13.40 2.21 4.40
CA LYS A 70 -13.47 2.17 2.94
C LYS A 70 -12.81 0.91 2.38
N ASP A 71 -11.58 0.62 2.78
CA ASP A 71 -10.85 -0.56 2.27
C ASP A 71 -11.60 -1.86 2.54
N LEU A 72 -12.18 -2.03 3.74
CA LEU A 72 -12.97 -3.22 4.08
C LEU A 72 -14.26 -3.30 3.26
N THR A 73 -14.90 -2.16 2.99
CA THR A 73 -16.07 -2.09 2.11
C THR A 73 -15.70 -2.51 0.69
N ASP A 74 -14.60 -1.96 0.14
CA ASP A 74 -14.11 -2.31 -1.20
C ASP A 74 -13.80 -3.82 -1.31
N ILE A 75 -13.26 -4.45 -0.26
CA ILE A 75 -13.01 -5.91 -0.22
C ILE A 75 -14.32 -6.69 -0.28
N ILE A 76 -15.32 -6.27 0.49
CA ILE A 76 -16.64 -6.93 0.50
C ILE A 76 -17.30 -6.81 -0.88
N GLU A 77 -17.28 -5.62 -1.49
CA GLU A 77 -17.89 -5.36 -2.80
C GLU A 77 -17.22 -6.15 -3.94
N LYS A 78 -15.93 -6.47 -3.82
CA LYS A 78 -15.22 -7.39 -4.74
C LYS A 78 -15.62 -8.87 -4.57
N GLY A 79 -16.55 -9.19 -3.68
CA GLY A 79 -16.96 -10.56 -3.38
C GLY A 79 -16.00 -11.31 -2.46
N GLN A 80 -15.08 -10.59 -1.80
CA GLN A 80 -14.05 -11.18 -0.94
C GLN A 80 -14.38 -11.12 0.55
N GLY A 81 -15.64 -10.82 0.92
CA GLY A 81 -16.07 -10.73 2.33
C GLY A 81 -15.81 -11.99 3.17
N ALA A 82 -15.80 -13.18 2.55
CA ALA A 82 -15.46 -14.42 3.23
C ALA A 82 -14.01 -14.45 3.74
N LEU A 83 -13.07 -13.77 3.07
CA LEU A 83 -11.69 -13.64 3.55
C LEU A 83 -11.65 -12.83 4.86
N LEU A 84 -12.44 -11.75 4.95
CA LEU A 84 -12.52 -10.95 6.16
C LEU A 84 -13.05 -11.78 7.34
N LEU A 85 -14.14 -12.54 7.14
CA LEU A 85 -14.69 -13.40 8.18
C LEU A 85 -13.69 -14.47 8.65
N LYS A 86 -12.98 -15.09 7.71
CA LYS A 86 -11.95 -16.08 8.01
C LYS A 86 -10.87 -15.49 8.92
N GLU A 87 -10.33 -14.33 8.57
CA GLU A 87 -9.25 -13.69 9.35
C GLU A 87 -9.72 -13.16 10.73
N ILE A 88 -11.03 -13.01 10.95
CA ILE A 88 -11.60 -12.61 12.26
C ILE A 88 -11.81 -13.82 13.18
N VAL A 89 -12.19 -14.98 12.62
CA VAL A 89 -12.63 -16.15 13.38
C VAL A 89 -11.48 -17.11 13.69
N ASP A 90 -10.51 -17.23 12.77
CA ASP A 90 -9.34 -18.10 12.91
C ASP A 90 -8.34 -17.54 13.95
#